data_AF-A0A382PGV4-F1
#
_entry.id   AF-A0A382PGV4-F1
#
_cell.length_a   1.000
_cell.length_b   1.000
_cell.length_c   1.000
_cell.angle_alpha   90.00
_cell.angle_beta   90.00
_cell.angle_gamma   90.00
#
_symmetry.space_group_name_H-M   'P 1'
#
loop_
_entity.id
_entity.type
_entity.pdbx_description
1 polymer ?
#
loop_
_entity_poly.entity_id
_entity_poly.type
_entity_poly.pdbx_seq_one_letter_code
_entity_poly.pdbx_strand_id
1 'polypeptide(L)'
;MRDFRNYGRLDADFGPGFHLLLGHNGQGKTNILEALHLLATLRSFRGVGSAIMVRHGQPGWFVGGRVISTGTHDVKLYWSRSERQLKLDNQPVSRLTDYLGTLRTVAFCIEDLQLVKGAGRGRRRYLDFLLSQTVPIYLPLLQRYTHAVRARNVLLKKKPADEAALESFTNEVVKLGNEIMQCRHTLLPDLAPSITTAHQRIAPSGEELSVEYRPRVKNDFAIELARISDRERALGSTVLGPHRDELALLLNNQPAG
;
A
#
# COMPACT_ATOMS: atom_id res chain seq x y z
N MET A 1 -20.86 -7.18 -10.60
CA MET A 1 -20.27 -5.82 -10.76
C MET A 1 -21.11 -4.96 -11.72
N ARG A 2 -21.12 -3.64 -11.54
CA ARG A 2 -21.86 -2.66 -12.37
C ARG A 2 -21.02 -1.41 -12.63
N ASP A 3 -21.07 -0.92 -13.87
CA ASP A 3 -20.41 0.30 -14.36
C ASP A 3 -18.94 0.45 -13.99
N PHE A 4 -18.23 -0.68 -13.90
CA PHE A 4 -16.82 -0.77 -13.56
C PHE A 4 -15.99 -0.94 -14.83
N ARG A 5 -15.11 0.02 -15.10
CA ARG A 5 -14.25 0.08 -16.29
C ARG A 5 -15.08 -0.01 -17.58
N ASN A 6 -14.90 -1.06 -18.38
CA ASN A 6 -15.64 -1.29 -19.61
C ASN A 6 -16.92 -2.11 -19.41
N TYR A 7 -17.19 -2.62 -18.20
CA TYR A 7 -18.38 -3.44 -17.94
C TYR A 7 -19.54 -2.59 -17.44
N GLY A 8 -20.67 -2.63 -18.16
CA GLY A 8 -21.94 -2.11 -17.66
C GLY A 8 -22.52 -3.00 -16.57
N ARG A 9 -22.51 -4.32 -16.78
CA ARG A 9 -22.88 -5.33 -15.78
C ARG A 9 -22.13 -6.63 -16.07
N LEU A 10 -21.71 -7.32 -15.01
CA LEU A 10 -21.25 -8.71 -15.07
C LEU A 10 -21.60 -9.37 -13.75
N ASP A 11 -22.24 -10.53 -13.82
CA ASP A 11 -22.42 -11.45 -12.70
C ASP A 11 -21.69 -12.74 -13.10
N ALA A 12 -20.80 -13.23 -12.25
CA ALA A 12 -19.93 -14.37 -12.54
C ALA A 12 -19.60 -15.14 -11.25
N ASP A 13 -19.59 -16.46 -11.35
CA ASP A 13 -19.25 -17.37 -10.26
C ASP A 13 -17.94 -18.10 -10.58
N PHE A 14 -17.07 -18.20 -9.58
CA PHE A 14 -15.79 -18.89 -9.69
C PHE A 14 -15.74 -20.00 -8.64
N GLY A 15 -15.75 -21.24 -9.11
CA GLY A 15 -15.52 -22.40 -8.24
C GLY A 15 -14.06 -22.51 -7.77
N PRO A 16 -13.72 -23.48 -6.91
CA PRO A 16 -12.33 -23.77 -6.58
C PRO A 16 -11.52 -24.17 -7.82
N GLY A 17 -10.23 -23.84 -7.82
CA GLY A 17 -9.28 -24.30 -8.84
C GLY A 17 -8.82 -23.22 -9.81
N PHE A 18 -8.31 -23.67 -10.96
CA PHE A 18 -7.71 -22.81 -11.98
C PHE A 18 -8.77 -22.28 -12.95
N HIS A 19 -8.73 -20.97 -13.22
CA HIS A 19 -9.65 -20.29 -14.13
C HIS A 19 -8.89 -19.61 -15.25
N LEU A 20 -9.30 -19.84 -16.49
CA LEU A 20 -8.76 -19.18 -17.67
C LEU A 20 -9.79 -18.21 -18.25
N LEU A 21 -9.48 -16.91 -18.20
CA LEU A 21 -10.30 -15.88 -18.84
C LEU A 21 -9.87 -15.70 -20.30
N LEU A 22 -10.73 -16.09 -21.24
CA LEU A 22 -10.48 -16.00 -22.68
C LEU A 22 -11.19 -14.80 -23.31
N GLY A 23 -10.59 -14.26 -24.37
CA GLY A 23 -11.16 -13.17 -25.16
C GLY A 23 -10.07 -12.30 -25.80
N HIS A 24 -10.46 -11.44 -26.74
CA HIS A 24 -9.55 -10.52 -27.41
C HIS A 24 -8.88 -9.53 -26.43
N ASN A 25 -7.76 -8.95 -26.85
CA ASN A 25 -7.11 -7.87 -26.10
C ASN A 25 -8.08 -6.68 -25.97
N GLY A 26 -8.02 -5.98 -24.83
CA GLY A 26 -8.92 -4.86 -24.55
C GLY A 26 -10.35 -5.23 -24.11
N GLN A 27 -10.74 -6.51 -24.12
CA GLN A 27 -12.10 -6.93 -23.74
C GLN A 27 -12.41 -6.86 -22.23
N GLY A 28 -11.44 -6.49 -21.39
CA GLY A 28 -11.65 -6.28 -19.96
C GLY A 28 -11.35 -7.49 -19.07
N LYS A 29 -10.63 -8.50 -19.55
CA LYS A 29 -10.16 -9.63 -18.72
C LYS A 29 -9.42 -9.15 -17.46
N THR A 30 -8.48 -8.23 -17.64
CA THR A 30 -7.73 -7.60 -16.55
C THR A 30 -8.62 -6.77 -15.62
N ASN A 31 -9.77 -6.25 -16.08
CA ASN A 31 -10.69 -5.50 -15.23
C ASN A 31 -11.46 -6.43 -14.27
N ILE A 32 -11.70 -7.70 -14.65
CA ILE A 32 -12.24 -8.71 -13.73
C ILE A 32 -11.22 -8.98 -12.61
N LEU A 33 -9.96 -9.20 -12.97
CA LEU A 33 -8.90 -9.38 -11.98
C LEU A 33 -8.74 -8.14 -11.09
N GLU A 34 -8.87 -6.94 -11.67
CA GLU A 34 -8.82 -5.68 -10.91
C GLU A 34 -9.98 -5.58 -9.91
N ALA A 35 -11.19 -6.01 -10.29
CA ALA A 35 -12.33 -6.04 -9.39
C ALA A 35 -12.12 -7.02 -8.22
N LEU A 36 -11.57 -8.21 -8.48
CA LEU A 36 -11.26 -9.20 -7.43
C LEU A 36 -10.17 -8.68 -6.47
N HIS A 37 -9.11 -8.11 -7.01
CA HIS A 37 -8.05 -7.50 -6.21
C HIS A 37 -8.55 -6.28 -5.41
N LEU A 38 -9.45 -5.49 -6.01
CA LEU A 38 -10.07 -4.34 -5.35
C LEU A 38 -10.94 -4.76 -4.17
N LEU A 39 -11.67 -5.89 -4.27
CA LEU A 39 -12.38 -6.47 -3.14
C LEU A 39 -11.38 -6.87 -2.04
N ALA A 40 -10.27 -7.53 -2.35
CA ALA A 40 -9.31 -7.93 -1.33
C ALA A 40 -8.60 -6.77 -0.63
N THR A 41 -8.27 -5.71 -1.39
CA THR A 41 -7.27 -4.72 -0.96
C THR A 41 -7.78 -3.29 -0.85
N LEU A 42 -8.99 -3.03 -1.34
CA LEU A 42 -9.58 -1.70 -1.51
C LEU A 42 -8.77 -0.78 -2.44
N ARG A 43 -7.87 -1.34 -3.26
CA ARG A 43 -7.01 -0.60 -4.20
C ARG A 43 -6.96 -1.27 -5.58
N SER A 44 -6.65 -0.46 -6.58
CA SER A 44 -6.24 -0.97 -7.91
C SER A 44 -4.81 -1.48 -7.85
N PHE A 45 -4.53 -2.65 -8.43
CA PHE A 45 -3.14 -3.06 -8.70
C PHE A 45 -2.48 -2.19 -9.77
N ARG A 46 -3.25 -1.47 -10.61
CA ARG A 46 -2.73 -0.48 -11.58
C ARG A 46 -2.38 0.86 -10.94
N GLY A 47 -2.58 1.02 -9.62
CA GLY A 47 -2.23 2.24 -8.89
C GLY A 47 -3.10 3.46 -9.19
N VAL A 48 -4.24 3.29 -9.89
CA VAL A 48 -5.14 4.40 -10.24
C VAL A 48 -6.17 4.68 -9.13
N GLY A 49 -6.66 5.93 -9.08
CA GLY A 49 -7.75 6.31 -8.18
C GLY A 49 -9.11 5.77 -8.60
N SER A 50 -10.04 5.66 -7.65
CA SER A 50 -11.39 5.10 -7.86
C SER A 50 -12.21 5.80 -8.95
N ALA A 51 -11.98 7.10 -9.19
CA ALA A 51 -12.65 7.84 -10.26
C ALA A 51 -12.34 7.30 -11.67
N ILE A 52 -11.14 6.77 -11.89
CA ILE A 52 -10.68 6.22 -13.18
C ILE A 52 -11.29 4.84 -13.44
N MET A 53 -11.88 4.21 -12.42
CA MET A 53 -12.57 2.93 -12.54
C MET A 53 -14.03 3.08 -12.99
N VAL A 54 -14.57 4.30 -13.02
CA VAL A 54 -15.95 4.56 -13.47
C VAL A 54 -16.05 4.34 -14.96
N ARG A 55 -17.08 3.60 -15.40
CA ARG A 55 -17.41 3.48 -16.81
C ARG A 55 -17.80 4.83 -17.40
N HIS A 56 -17.35 5.11 -18.62
CA HIS A 56 -17.58 6.40 -19.27
C HIS A 56 -19.08 6.79 -19.28
N GLY A 57 -19.38 8.02 -18.89
CA GLY A 57 -20.75 8.55 -18.82
C GLY A 57 -21.57 8.11 -17.60
N GLN A 58 -21.00 7.31 -16.69
CA GLN A 58 -21.71 6.82 -15.49
C GLN A 58 -21.33 7.62 -14.24
N PRO A 59 -22.22 7.71 -13.24
CA PRO A 59 -21.98 8.51 -12.03
C PRO A 59 -21.07 7.81 -10.99
N GLY A 60 -20.90 6.50 -11.10
CA GLY A 60 -20.18 5.66 -10.14
C GLY A 60 -20.05 4.22 -10.61
N TRP A 61 -19.56 3.35 -9.72
CA TRP A 61 -19.42 1.92 -9.96
C TRP A 61 -19.73 1.11 -8.71
N PHE A 62 -20.05 -0.17 -8.93
CA PHE A 62 -20.27 -1.15 -7.87
C PHE A 62 -19.48 -2.44 -8.16
N VAL A 63 -18.73 -2.90 -7.17
CA VAL A 63 -18.08 -4.22 -7.18
C VAL A 63 -18.45 -4.92 -5.88
N GLY A 64 -18.94 -6.14 -5.97
CA GLY A 64 -19.28 -6.94 -4.81
C GLY A 64 -19.41 -8.40 -5.18
N GLY A 65 -19.39 -9.25 -4.18
CA GLY A 65 -19.49 -10.69 -4.33
C GLY A 65 -19.47 -11.41 -2.99
N ARG A 66 -19.87 -12.68 -3.04
CA ARG A 66 -19.73 -13.60 -1.92
C ARG A 66 -18.34 -14.24 -2.01
N VAL A 67 -17.58 -14.16 -0.92
CA VAL A 67 -16.23 -14.72 -0.83
C VAL A 67 -16.21 -15.85 0.19
N ILE A 68 -15.50 -16.93 -0.14
CA ILE A 68 -15.30 -18.08 0.75
C ILE A 68 -13.81 -18.13 1.08
N SER A 69 -13.46 -17.87 2.35
CA SER A 69 -12.09 -17.89 2.87
C SER A 69 -12.03 -18.72 4.17
N THR A 70 -11.66 -18.14 5.31
CA THR A 70 -11.85 -18.75 6.63
C THR A 70 -13.34 -18.82 7.03
N GLY A 71 -14.17 -18.01 6.37
CA GLY A 71 -15.62 -17.99 6.49
C GLY A 71 -16.27 -17.57 5.17
N THR A 72 -17.60 -17.51 5.14
CA THR A 72 -18.35 -16.96 4.00
C THR A 72 -18.75 -15.53 4.32
N HIS A 73 -18.37 -14.60 3.45
CA HIS A 73 -18.67 -13.17 3.63
C HIS A 73 -19.28 -12.56 2.38
N ASP A 74 -20.24 -11.66 2.56
CA ASP A 74 -20.78 -10.80 1.49
C ASP A 74 -20.06 -9.45 1.51
N VAL A 75 -19.26 -9.21 0.48
CA VAL A 75 -18.44 -8.00 0.35
C VAL A 75 -19.03 -7.08 -0.71
N LYS A 76 -19.17 -5.79 -0.40
CA LYS A 76 -19.70 -4.78 -1.32
C LYS A 76 -18.91 -3.48 -1.25
N LEU A 77 -18.42 -3.02 -2.40
CA LEU A 77 -17.84 -1.71 -2.61
C LEU A 77 -18.68 -0.91 -3.59
N TYR A 78 -19.01 0.30 -3.18
CA TYR A 78 -19.62 1.32 -4.02
C TYR A 78 -18.77 2.59 -3.99
N TRP A 79 -18.66 3.23 -5.13
CA TRP A 79 -17.99 4.51 -5.26
C TRP A 79 -18.71 5.40 -6.27
N SER A 80 -18.83 6.67 -5.93
CA SER A 80 -19.25 7.78 -6.78
C SER A 80 -18.46 9.04 -6.38
N ARG A 81 -18.71 10.17 -7.06
CA ARG A 81 -18.10 11.45 -6.67
C ARG A 81 -18.53 11.95 -5.29
N SER A 82 -19.76 11.62 -4.87
CA SER A 82 -20.36 12.09 -3.61
C SER A 82 -20.24 11.08 -2.47
N GLU A 83 -20.12 9.80 -2.78
CA GLU A 83 -20.24 8.73 -1.80
C GLU A 83 -19.24 7.61 -2.06
N ARG A 84 -18.66 7.08 -0.98
CA ARG A 84 -17.92 5.82 -0.96
C ARG A 84 -18.47 4.95 0.16
N GLN A 85 -18.86 3.73 -0.18
CA GLN A 85 -19.41 2.79 0.78
C GLN A 85 -18.68 1.45 0.68
N LEU A 86 -18.27 0.93 1.84
CA LEU A 86 -17.75 -0.41 2.02
C LEU A 86 -18.67 -1.15 2.98
N LYS A 87 -19.17 -2.31 2.59
CA LYS A 87 -19.99 -3.17 3.44
C LYS A 87 -19.39 -4.57 3.49
N LEU A 88 -19.41 -5.14 4.70
CA LEU A 88 -19.11 -6.52 5.01
C LEU A 88 -20.35 -7.12 5.67
N ASP A 89 -20.87 -8.22 5.12
CA ASP A 89 -22.07 -8.89 5.62
C ASP A 89 -23.26 -7.93 5.78
N ASN A 90 -23.43 -7.08 4.77
CA ASN A 90 -24.42 -5.99 4.67
C ASN A 90 -24.28 -4.86 5.71
N GLN A 91 -23.29 -4.91 6.59
CA GLN A 91 -23.01 -3.86 7.57
C GLN A 91 -21.94 -2.89 7.05
N PRO A 92 -22.11 -1.56 7.20
CA PRO A 92 -21.06 -0.60 6.87
C PRO A 92 -19.78 -0.85 7.66
N VAL A 93 -18.64 -0.87 6.99
CA VAL A 93 -17.33 -1.00 7.63
C VAL A 93 -16.85 0.36 8.10
N SER A 94 -16.72 0.52 9.42
CA SER A 94 -16.23 1.77 10.05
C SER A 94 -14.70 1.82 10.14
N ARG A 95 -14.04 0.67 10.36
CA ARG A 95 -12.58 0.55 10.44
C ARG A 95 -12.07 -0.40 9.38
N LEU A 96 -11.10 0.04 8.58
CA LEU A 96 -10.53 -0.79 7.52
C LEU A 96 -9.82 -2.05 8.05
N THR A 97 -9.34 -2.02 9.29
CA THR A 97 -8.75 -3.17 9.98
C THR A 97 -9.73 -4.32 10.17
N ASP A 98 -11.03 -4.02 10.26
CA ASP A 98 -12.08 -5.03 10.47
C ASP A 98 -12.43 -5.74 9.15
N TYR A 99 -11.90 -5.25 8.03
CA TYR A 99 -12.16 -5.73 6.69
C TYR A 99 -10.92 -6.35 6.02
N LEU A 100 -9.75 -5.74 6.21
CA LEU A 100 -8.53 -6.24 5.57
C LEU A 100 -8.23 -7.65 6.09
N GLY A 101 -8.08 -8.59 5.15
CA GLY A 101 -7.89 -10.01 5.45
C GLY A 101 -9.13 -10.89 5.19
N THR A 102 -10.33 -10.32 5.01
CA THR A 102 -11.54 -11.08 4.62
C THR A 102 -11.33 -11.88 3.34
N LEU A 103 -10.66 -11.25 2.36
CA LEU A 103 -10.20 -11.88 1.12
C LEU A 103 -8.71 -11.55 0.96
N ARG A 104 -7.88 -12.57 0.72
CA ARG A 104 -6.45 -12.42 0.44
C ARG A 104 -6.19 -12.74 -1.02
N THR A 105 -5.57 -11.80 -1.74
CA THR A 105 -5.18 -11.99 -3.14
C THR A 105 -3.77 -11.51 -3.35
N VAL A 106 -3.02 -12.21 -4.21
CA VAL A 106 -1.79 -11.72 -4.80
C VAL A 106 -2.07 -11.49 -6.28
N ALA A 107 -1.81 -10.28 -6.76
CA ALA A 107 -1.89 -9.96 -8.18
C ALA A 107 -0.47 -9.91 -8.74
N PHE A 108 -0.24 -10.62 -9.84
CA PHE A 108 0.98 -10.50 -10.63
C PHE A 108 0.65 -9.65 -11.86
N CYS A 109 1.30 -8.49 -11.98
CA CYS A 109 1.02 -7.53 -13.04
C CYS A 109 2.30 -6.91 -13.60
N ILE A 110 2.22 -6.35 -14.81
CA ILE A 110 3.38 -5.73 -15.48
C ILE A 110 3.89 -4.54 -14.67
N GLU A 111 2.97 -3.86 -13.97
CA GLU A 111 3.27 -2.75 -13.07
C GLU A 111 4.21 -3.15 -11.92
N ASP A 112 4.31 -4.44 -11.57
CA ASP A 112 5.25 -4.92 -10.54
C ASP A 112 6.72 -4.73 -10.95
N LEU A 113 7.02 -4.56 -12.24
CA LEU A 113 8.36 -4.16 -12.70
C LEU A 113 8.81 -2.83 -12.11
N GLN A 114 7.87 -1.96 -11.71
CA GLN A 114 8.17 -0.70 -11.04
C GLN A 114 8.68 -0.90 -9.60
N LEU A 115 8.49 -2.07 -9.00
CA LEU A 115 9.14 -2.38 -7.74
C LEU A 115 10.66 -2.47 -7.92
N VAL A 116 11.12 -2.97 -9.06
CA VAL A 116 12.55 -3.07 -9.40
C VAL A 116 13.07 -1.76 -9.98
N LYS A 117 12.54 -1.34 -11.13
CA LYS A 117 13.06 -0.20 -11.92
C LYS A 117 12.57 1.18 -11.43
N GLY A 118 11.56 1.20 -10.56
CA GLY A 118 10.94 2.43 -10.10
C GLY A 118 11.64 3.07 -8.91
N ALA A 119 11.15 4.25 -8.53
CA ALA A 119 11.64 4.94 -7.34
C ALA A 119 11.27 4.20 -6.05
N GLY A 120 12.07 4.36 -4.99
CA GLY A 120 11.87 3.70 -3.69
C GLY A 120 10.49 3.95 -3.03
N ARG A 121 9.74 4.97 -3.48
CA ARG A 121 8.35 5.19 -3.05
C ARG A 121 7.44 3.99 -3.37
N GLY A 122 7.61 3.36 -4.54
CA GLY A 122 6.85 2.18 -4.94
C GLY A 122 7.10 1.02 -3.98
N ARG A 123 8.39 0.73 -3.74
CA ARG A 123 8.81 -0.31 -2.79
C ARG A 123 8.34 -0.07 -1.36
N ARG A 124 8.42 1.18 -0.85
CA ARG A 124 7.87 1.53 0.47
C ARG A 124 6.37 1.29 0.55
N ARG A 125 5.61 1.69 -0.48
CA ARG A 125 4.16 1.45 -0.54
C ARG A 125 3.82 -0.03 -0.60
N TYR A 126 4.64 -0.83 -1.29
CA TYR A 126 4.47 -2.28 -1.34
C TYR A 126 4.74 -2.91 0.03
N LEU A 127 5.81 -2.50 0.72
CA LEU A 127 6.10 -2.95 2.07
C LEU A 127 4.99 -2.55 3.07
N ASP A 128 4.51 -1.30 2.98
CA ASP A 128 3.38 -0.82 3.78
C ASP A 128 2.11 -1.65 3.54
N PHE A 129 1.88 -2.03 2.28
CA PHE A 129 0.75 -2.84 1.87
C PHE A 129 0.81 -4.26 2.42
N LEU A 130 1.99 -4.91 2.36
CA LEU A 130 2.19 -6.22 2.96
C LEU A 130 1.94 -6.18 4.47
N LEU A 131 2.58 -5.25 5.17
CA LEU A 131 2.43 -5.09 6.63
C LEU A 131 1.00 -4.77 7.04
N SER A 132 0.28 -3.97 6.25
CA SER A 132 -1.14 -3.66 6.53
C SER A 132 -2.06 -4.88 6.40
N GLN A 133 -1.64 -5.94 5.70
CA GLN A 133 -2.39 -7.18 5.58
C GLN A 133 -1.99 -8.25 6.59
N THR A 134 -0.74 -8.21 7.09
CA THR A 134 -0.18 -9.27 7.94
C THR A 134 -0.02 -8.85 9.40
N VAL A 135 0.09 -7.56 9.69
CA VAL A 135 0.32 -7.01 11.03
C VAL A 135 -0.87 -6.10 11.42
N PRO A 136 -1.77 -6.55 12.31
CA PRO A 136 -3.02 -5.85 12.63
C PRO A 136 -2.85 -4.39 13.05
N ILE A 137 -1.77 -4.08 13.80
CA ILE A 137 -1.51 -2.73 14.31
C ILE A 137 -0.94 -1.77 13.25
N TYR A 138 -0.47 -2.29 12.10
CA TYR A 138 0.35 -1.50 11.18
C TYR A 138 -0.46 -0.45 10.42
N LEU A 139 -1.67 -0.77 9.97
CA LEU A 139 -2.48 0.21 9.23
C LEU A 139 -2.88 1.42 10.10
N PRO A 140 -3.43 1.23 11.33
CA PRO A 140 -3.68 2.34 12.24
C PRO A 140 -2.42 3.17 12.52
N LEU A 141 -1.29 2.50 12.74
CA LEU A 141 0.00 3.15 12.97
C LEU A 141 0.43 4.02 11.77
N LEU A 142 0.37 3.47 10.56
CA LEU A 142 0.71 4.18 9.32
C LEU A 142 -0.21 5.38 9.06
N GLN A 143 -1.51 5.25 9.34
CA GLN A 143 -2.48 6.33 9.20
C GLN A 143 -2.17 7.49 10.14
N ARG A 144 -1.92 7.19 11.42
CA ARG A 144 -1.54 8.19 12.43
C ARG A 144 -0.21 8.86 12.08
N TYR A 145 0.79 8.09 11.68
CA TYR A 145 2.08 8.63 11.27
C TYR A 145 1.95 9.58 10.07
N THR A 146 1.18 9.17 9.06
CA THR A 146 0.93 10.00 7.86
C THR A 146 0.21 11.30 8.23
N HIS A 147 -0.74 11.24 9.17
CA HIS A 147 -1.41 12.43 9.70
C HIS A 147 -0.43 13.35 10.44
N ALA A 148 0.35 12.81 11.38
CA ALA A 148 1.32 13.58 12.17
C ALA A 148 2.35 14.29 11.28
N VAL A 149 2.90 13.59 10.26
CA VAL A 149 3.82 14.21 9.28
C VAL A 149 3.14 15.33 8.50
N ARG A 150 1.87 15.16 8.09
CA ARG A 150 1.13 16.22 7.38
C ARG A 150 0.87 17.43 8.27
N ALA A 151 0.41 17.22 9.50
CA ALA A 151 0.16 18.28 10.47
C ALA A 151 1.45 19.05 10.78
N ARG A 152 2.56 18.32 11.04
CA ARG A 152 3.89 18.89 11.22
C ARG A 152 4.33 19.73 10.03
N ASN A 153 4.15 19.24 8.79
CA ASN A 153 4.50 19.99 7.58
C ASN A 153 3.67 21.26 7.41
N VAL A 154 2.41 21.28 7.87
CA VAL A 154 1.60 22.51 7.89
C VAL A 154 2.18 23.51 8.90
N LEU A 155 2.53 23.05 10.11
CA LEU A 155 3.11 23.89 11.16
C LEU A 155 4.47 24.47 10.76
N LEU A 156 5.34 23.67 10.14
CA LEU A 156 6.65 24.13 9.62
C LEU A 156 6.55 25.28 8.61
N LYS A 157 5.41 25.42 7.92
CA LYS A 157 5.17 26.49 6.94
C LYS A 157 4.55 27.75 7.53
N LYS A 158 3.98 27.68 8.74
CA LYS A 158 3.31 28.82 9.39
C LYS A 158 4.34 29.81 9.96
N LYS A 159 4.03 31.11 9.84
CA LYS A 159 4.81 32.20 10.44
C LYS A 159 3.84 33.21 11.10
N PRO A 160 3.94 33.48 12.42
CA PRO A 160 4.83 32.81 13.39
C PRO A 160 4.49 31.32 13.58
N ALA A 161 5.48 30.54 14.00
CA ALA A 161 5.29 29.11 14.26
C ALA A 161 4.66 28.90 15.65
N ASP A 162 3.74 27.95 15.75
CA ASP A 162 3.25 27.44 17.04
C ASP A 162 4.22 26.35 17.50
N GLU A 163 5.18 26.72 18.34
CA GLU A 163 6.27 25.84 18.77
C GLU A 163 5.77 24.67 19.62
N ALA A 164 4.78 24.89 20.49
CA ALA A 164 4.22 23.83 21.33
C ALA A 164 3.50 22.77 20.47
N ALA A 165 2.70 23.20 19.49
CA ALA A 165 2.09 22.27 18.55
C ALA A 165 3.13 21.54 17.69
N LEU A 166 4.17 22.26 17.22
CA LEU A 166 5.23 21.67 16.41
C LEU A 166 6.01 20.61 17.19
N GLU A 167 6.34 20.86 18.45
CA GLU A 167 6.99 19.91 19.35
C GLU A 167 6.12 18.69 19.61
N SER A 168 4.83 18.89 19.91
CA SER A 168 3.88 17.80 20.12
C SER A 168 3.81 16.83 18.91
N PHE A 169 3.66 17.37 17.69
CA PHE A 169 3.67 16.54 16.49
C PHE A 169 5.06 15.97 16.16
N THR A 170 6.14 16.63 16.57
CA THR A 170 7.50 16.10 16.43
C THR A 170 7.67 14.83 17.28
N ASN A 171 7.21 14.85 18.54
CA ASN A 171 7.22 13.69 19.43
C ASN A 171 6.36 12.54 18.89
N GLU A 172 5.18 12.85 18.33
CA GLU A 172 4.33 11.84 17.71
C GLU A 172 4.96 11.23 16.45
N VAL A 173 5.59 12.04 15.58
CA VAL A 173 6.33 11.55 14.41
C VAL A 173 7.47 10.62 14.81
N VAL A 174 8.24 10.96 15.85
CA VAL A 174 9.33 10.14 16.35
C VAL A 174 8.81 8.80 16.87
N LYS A 175 7.82 8.83 17.76
CA LYS A 175 7.24 7.62 18.37
C LYS A 175 6.69 6.66 17.31
N LEU A 176 5.76 7.15 16.49
CA LEU A 176 5.10 6.31 15.48
C LEU A 176 6.09 5.88 14.39
N GLY A 177 7.07 6.73 14.07
CA GLY A 177 8.10 6.40 13.10
C GLY A 177 8.99 5.23 13.55
N ASN A 178 9.39 5.22 14.83
CA ASN A 178 10.15 4.09 15.40
C ASN A 178 9.36 2.78 15.34
N GLU A 179 8.07 2.80 15.68
CA GLU A 179 7.21 1.60 15.59
C GLU A 179 7.09 1.09 14.15
N ILE A 180 6.97 1.98 13.16
CA ILE A 180 6.93 1.59 11.73
C ILE A 180 8.27 0.98 11.30
N MET A 181 9.39 1.62 11.65
CA MET A 181 10.72 1.13 11.30
C MET A 181 10.97 -0.24 11.93
N GLN A 182 10.51 -0.48 13.17
CA GLN A 182 10.59 -1.78 13.82
C GLN A 182 9.80 -2.85 13.06
N CYS A 183 8.54 -2.59 12.71
CA CYS A 183 7.73 -3.54 11.95
C CYS A 183 8.39 -3.95 10.62
N ARG A 184 8.97 -2.96 9.92
CA ARG A 184 9.68 -3.19 8.64
C ARG A 184 10.97 -3.96 8.82
N HIS A 185 11.72 -3.65 9.88
CA HIS A 185 12.96 -4.34 10.22
C HIS A 185 12.71 -5.80 10.59
N THR A 186 11.60 -6.10 11.29
CA THR A 186 11.22 -7.48 11.64
C THR A 186 10.72 -8.27 10.43
N LEU A 187 9.92 -7.67 9.53
CA LEU A 187 9.35 -8.42 8.40
C LEU A 187 10.40 -8.87 7.37
N LEU A 188 11.40 -8.04 7.09
CA LEU A 188 12.27 -8.29 5.93
C LEU A 188 13.14 -9.56 6.07
N PRO A 189 13.76 -9.86 7.23
CA PRO A 189 14.47 -11.12 7.44
C PRO A 189 13.63 -12.37 7.19
N ASP A 190 12.34 -12.34 7.53
CA ASP A 190 11.42 -13.46 7.30
C ASP A 190 11.09 -13.64 5.81
N LEU A 191 11.01 -12.53 5.07
CA LEU A 191 10.63 -12.52 3.66
C LEU A 191 11.80 -12.77 2.70
N ALA A 192 13.00 -12.30 3.05
CA ALA A 192 14.18 -12.33 2.19
C ALA A 192 14.54 -13.75 1.67
N PRO A 193 14.53 -14.82 2.48
CA PRO A 193 14.84 -16.17 2.00
C PRO A 193 13.90 -16.65 0.89
N SER A 194 12.61 -16.32 1.01
CA SER A 194 11.60 -16.67 0.00
C SER A 194 11.82 -15.90 -1.30
N ILE A 195 12.21 -14.62 -1.21
CA ILE A 195 12.56 -13.81 -2.38
C ILE A 195 13.78 -14.39 -3.10
N THR A 196 14.84 -14.69 -2.36
CA THR A 196 16.09 -15.25 -2.93
C THR A 196 15.84 -16.62 -3.57
N THR A 197 15.08 -17.49 -2.90
CA THR A 197 14.73 -18.81 -3.45
C THR A 197 13.87 -18.70 -4.71
N ALA A 198 12.90 -17.78 -4.73
CA ALA A 198 12.06 -17.55 -5.90
C ALA A 198 12.90 -17.03 -7.09
N HIS A 199 13.86 -16.13 -6.84
CA HIS A 199 14.77 -15.62 -7.87
C HIS A 199 15.68 -16.71 -8.44
N GLN A 200 16.31 -17.53 -7.58
CA GLN A 200 17.20 -18.61 -8.01
C GLN A 200 16.54 -19.64 -8.92
N ARG A 201 15.22 -19.82 -8.84
CA ARG A 201 14.48 -20.74 -9.71
C ARG A 201 14.36 -20.25 -11.16
N ILE A 202 14.51 -18.96 -11.40
CA ILE A 202 14.29 -18.34 -12.72
C ILE A 202 15.51 -17.59 -13.25
N ALA A 203 16.45 -17.24 -12.38
CA ALA A 203 17.65 -16.50 -12.74
C ALA A 203 18.75 -17.41 -13.30
N PRO A 204 19.59 -16.89 -14.21
CA PRO A 204 20.82 -17.57 -14.63
C PRO A 204 21.73 -17.89 -13.44
N SER A 205 22.54 -18.94 -13.59
CA SER A 205 23.59 -19.26 -12.61
C SER A 205 24.51 -18.06 -12.39
N GLY A 206 24.78 -17.72 -11.12
CA GLY A 206 25.69 -16.64 -10.71
C GLY A 206 25.05 -15.29 -10.42
N GLU A 207 23.72 -15.16 -10.52
CA GLU A 207 23.00 -13.97 -10.04
C GLU A 207 22.45 -14.14 -8.62
N GLU A 208 22.95 -13.32 -7.69
CA GLU A 208 22.52 -13.29 -6.30
C GLU A 208 21.64 -12.06 -6.03
N LEU A 209 20.35 -12.29 -5.79
CA LEU A 209 19.42 -11.26 -5.35
C LEU A 209 19.42 -11.16 -3.83
N SER A 210 19.70 -9.96 -3.31
CA SER A 210 19.49 -9.61 -1.91
C SER A 210 18.55 -8.41 -1.77
N VAL A 211 17.88 -8.35 -0.61
CA VAL A 211 16.93 -7.29 -0.29
C VAL A 211 17.30 -6.72 1.07
N GLU A 212 17.44 -5.40 1.14
CA GLU A 212 17.87 -4.71 2.36
C GLU A 212 16.91 -3.59 2.74
N TYR A 213 16.58 -3.50 4.02
CA TYR A 213 15.89 -2.35 4.56
C TYR A 213 16.92 -1.32 5.02
N ARG A 214 16.88 -0.13 4.41
CA ARG A 214 17.79 0.98 4.67
C ARG A 214 17.01 2.14 5.29
N PRO A 215 16.89 2.21 6.62
CA PRO A 215 16.24 3.33 7.28
C PRO A 215 17.07 4.60 7.10
N ARG A 216 16.40 5.75 7.00
CA ARG A 216 17.07 7.07 6.95
C ARG A 216 17.58 7.50 8.32
N VAL A 217 16.85 7.11 9.36
CA VAL A 217 17.25 7.29 10.75
C VAL A 217 18.21 6.16 11.10
N LYS A 218 19.42 6.49 11.55
CA LYS A 218 20.45 5.48 11.85
C LYS A 218 20.57 5.19 13.35
N ASN A 219 20.31 6.18 14.18
CA ASN A 219 20.43 6.13 15.63
C ASN A 219 19.12 6.61 16.27
N ASP A 220 19.22 7.41 17.33
CA ASP A 220 18.07 8.03 17.97
C ASP A 220 17.38 9.04 17.04
N PHE A 221 16.11 8.77 16.75
CA PHE A 221 15.33 9.58 15.82
C PHE A 221 15.09 11.00 16.35
N ALA A 222 14.86 11.20 17.65
CA ALA A 222 14.63 12.54 18.19
C ALA A 222 15.88 13.41 18.05
N ILE A 223 17.05 12.85 18.39
CA ILE A 223 18.35 13.54 18.27
C ILE A 223 18.66 13.88 16.81
N GLU A 224 18.50 12.93 15.89
CA GLU A 224 18.78 13.18 14.47
C GLU A 224 17.82 14.21 13.87
N LEU A 225 16.54 14.19 14.27
CA LEU A 225 15.54 15.15 13.80
C LEU A 225 15.80 16.56 14.35
N ALA A 226 16.21 16.69 15.62
CA ALA A 226 16.57 17.97 16.22
C ALA A 226 17.76 18.64 15.50
N ARG A 227 18.77 17.84 15.12
CA ARG A 227 19.97 18.32 14.38
C ARG A 227 19.65 18.91 13.00
N ILE A 228 18.53 18.53 12.39
CA ILE A 228 18.13 19.02 11.05
C ILE A 228 16.93 19.98 11.11
N SER A 229 16.53 20.43 12.31
CA SER A 229 15.33 21.22 12.52
C SER A 229 15.31 22.51 11.69
N ASP A 230 16.43 23.25 11.63
CA ASP A 230 16.55 24.47 10.82
C ASP A 230 16.35 24.19 9.33
N ARG A 231 16.88 23.08 8.83
CA ARG A 231 16.69 22.65 7.44
C ARG A 231 15.22 22.33 7.16
N GLU A 232 14.52 21.67 8.07
CA GLU A 232 13.10 21.35 7.91
C GLU A 232 12.20 22.58 7.97
N ARG A 233 12.54 23.56 8.83
CA ARG A 233 11.88 24.87 8.88
C ARG A 233 12.07 25.64 7.59
N ALA A 234 13.29 25.67 7.05
CA ALA A 234 13.58 26.32 5.77
C ALA A 234 12.81 25.69 4.60
N LEU A 235 12.69 24.35 4.58
CA LEU A 235 11.98 23.61 3.54
C LEU A 235 10.45 23.58 3.75
N GLY A 236 9.96 23.89 4.95
CA GLY A 236 8.56 23.70 5.32
C GLY A 236 8.11 22.23 5.21
N SER A 237 9.02 21.28 5.44
CA SER A 237 8.73 19.86 5.27
C SER A 237 9.59 18.95 6.14
N THR A 238 9.00 17.84 6.56
CA THR A 238 9.68 16.73 7.23
C THR A 238 10.46 15.93 6.18
N VAL A 239 11.76 15.75 6.42
CA VAL A 239 12.70 15.10 5.49
C VAL A 239 13.39 13.88 6.09
N LEU A 240 13.11 13.56 7.36
CA LEU A 240 13.63 12.38 8.05
C LEU A 240 12.50 11.51 8.63
N GLY A 241 12.71 10.18 8.63
CA GLY A 241 11.76 9.18 9.12
C GLY A 241 11.25 8.21 8.05
N PRO A 242 10.39 7.24 8.42
CA PRO A 242 10.07 6.09 7.56
C PRO A 242 9.38 6.37 6.23
N HIS A 243 8.82 7.56 6.04
CA HIS A 243 8.32 7.99 4.74
C HIS A 243 9.44 8.23 3.70
N ARG A 244 10.70 8.24 4.13
CA ARG A 244 11.91 8.48 3.32
C ARG A 244 12.86 7.28 3.23
N ASP A 245 12.58 6.19 3.94
CA ASP A 245 13.40 4.98 3.97
C ASP A 245 13.47 4.29 2.62
N GLU A 246 14.38 3.34 2.49
CA GLU A 246 14.57 2.57 1.27
C GLU A 246 14.46 1.08 1.54
N LEU A 247 13.80 0.38 0.63
CA LEU A 247 13.93 -1.06 0.46
C LEU A 247 14.82 -1.22 -0.76
N ALA A 248 16.07 -1.60 -0.57
CA ALA A 248 17.04 -1.77 -1.64
C ALA A 248 16.93 -3.20 -2.18
N LEU A 249 16.94 -3.31 -3.51
CA LEU A 249 17.07 -4.58 -4.22
C LEU A 249 18.46 -4.57 -4.85
N LEU A 250 19.27 -5.58 -4.53
CA LEU A 250 20.63 -5.68 -5.02
C LEU A 250 20.79 -6.97 -5.81
N LEU A 251 21.41 -6.86 -6.97
CA LEU A 251 21.89 -7.99 -7.77
C LEU A 251 23.42 -7.99 -7.69
N ASN A 252 24.01 -9.06 -7.16
CA ASN A 252 25.47 -9.16 -6.97
C ASN A 252 26.06 -7.94 -6.22
N ASN A 253 25.38 -7.51 -5.15
CA ASN A 253 25.71 -6.31 -4.35
C ASN A 253 25.61 -4.95 -5.07
N GLN A 254 25.06 -4.90 -6.29
CA GLN A 254 24.78 -3.65 -7.00
C GLN A 254 23.27 -3.37 -7.07
N PRO A 255 22.83 -2.10 -7.09
CA PRO A 255 21.41 -1.77 -7.26
C PRO A 255 20.81 -2.44 -8.50
N ALA A 256 19.69 -3.15 -8.33
CA ALA A 256 19.04 -3.91 -9.41
C ALA A 256 18.17 -3.05 -10.36
N GLY A 257 18.13 -1.72 -10.18
CA GLY A 257 17.22 -0.81 -10.88
C GLY A 257 17.88 0.50 -11.30
#